data_AF-A0A2D7J842-F1
#
_entry.id   AF-A0A2D7J842-F1
#
_cell.length_a   1.000
_cell.length_b   1.000
_cell.length_c   1.000
_cell.angle_alpha   90.00
_cell.angle_beta   90.00
_cell.angle_gamma   90.00
#
_symmetry.space_group_name_H-M   'P 1'
#
loop_
_entity.id
_entity.type
_entity.pdbx_description
1 polymer ?
#
loop_
_entity_poly.entity_id
_entity_poly.type
_entity_poly.pdbx_seq_one_letter_code
_entity_poly.pdbx_strand_id
1 'polypeptide(L)' 'MISELVAFLCSDQSSHISGQILCVRKNEIFLLQMPRPVRSMHRQDGWTVESIATDLIPAFESSLSPLEVSGQVFTWDSI' A
#
# COMPACT_ATOMS: atom_id res chain seq x y z
N MET A 1 -16.34 12.89 -10.41
CA MET A 1 -16.33 12.15 -9.13
C MET A 1 -15.06 12.43 -8.30
N ILE A 2 -13.86 12.46 -8.88
CA ILE A 2 -12.65 12.89 -8.14
C ILE A 2 -12.82 14.30 -7.52
N SER A 3 -13.45 15.23 -8.24
CA SER A 3 -13.76 16.59 -7.78
C SER A 3 -14.65 16.62 -6.53
N GLU A 4 -15.64 15.75 -6.45
CA GLU A 4 -16.63 15.68 -5.37
C GLU A 4 -16.00 15.12 -4.09
N LEU A 5 -15.17 14.07 -4.21
CA LEU A 5 -14.40 13.55 -3.08
C LEU A 5 -13.44 14.60 -2.53
N VAL A 6 -12.72 15.31 -3.41
CA VAL A 6 -11.81 16.38 -2.98
C VAL A 6 -12.58 17.50 -2.29
N ALA A 7 -13.72 17.93 -2.83
CA ALA A 7 -14.56 18.95 -2.19
C ALA A 7 -15.05 18.52 -0.80
N PHE A 8 -15.45 17.25 -0.63
CA PHE A 8 -15.82 16.69 0.68
C PHE A 8 -14.65 16.75 1.68
N LEU A 9 -13.45 16.33 1.26
CA LEU A 9 -12.24 16.34 2.08
C LEU A 9 -11.74 17.75 2.45
N CYS A 10 -12.18 18.78 1.73
CA CYS A 10 -11.91 20.18 2.07
C CYS A 10 -12.97 20.79 3.01
N SER A 11 -14.01 20.04 3.40
CA SER A 11 -15.09 20.53 4.26
C SER A 11 -14.95 20.05 5.71
N ASP A 12 -15.59 20.77 6.65
CA ASP A 12 -15.61 20.43 8.08
C ASP A 12 -16.17 19.02 8.37
N GLN A 13 -16.99 18.49 7.47
CA GLN A 13 -17.57 17.14 7.58
C GLN A 13 -16.49 16.05 7.55
N SER A 14 -15.33 16.33 6.96
CA SER A 14 -14.21 15.40 6.87
C SER A 14 -13.21 15.49 8.03
N SER A 15 -13.50 16.28 9.08
CA SER A 15 -12.59 16.56 10.20
C SER A 15 -12.06 15.31 10.95
N HIS A 16 -12.76 14.18 10.85
CA HIS A 16 -12.36 12.91 11.45
C HIS A 16 -11.45 12.04 10.54
N ILE A 17 -11.22 12.47 9.30
CA ILE A 17 -10.43 11.74 8.30
C ILE A 17 -9.04 12.37 8.20
N SER A 18 -8.00 11.61 8.57
CA SER A 18 -6.60 12.05 8.43
C SER A 18 -5.66 10.86 8.22
N GLY A 19 -4.55 11.11 7.52
CA GLY A 19 -3.51 10.12 7.20
C GLY A 19 -3.94 9.03 6.21
N GLN A 20 -5.18 9.03 5.71
CA GLN A 20 -5.68 7.97 4.85
C GLN A 20 -5.26 8.16 3.38
N ILE A 21 -5.18 7.06 2.64
CA ILE A 21 -4.99 7.06 1.19
C ILE A 21 -6.30 6.62 0.54
N LEU A 22 -6.89 7.51 -0.27
CA LEU A 22 -8.11 7.23 -1.01
C LEU A 22 -7.80 7.22 -2.52
N CYS A 23 -8.26 6.19 -3.22
CA CYS A 23 -8.12 6.06 -4.67
C CYS A 23 -9.48 6.17 -5.33
N VAL A 24 -9.56 6.81 -6.50
CA VAL A 24 -10.79 6.97 -7.27
C VAL A 24 -10.63 6.34 -8.65
N ARG A 25 -11.56 5.44 -9.03
CA ARG A 25 -11.64 4.86 -10.37
C ARG A 25 -13.07 4.97 -10.88
N LYS A 26 -13.31 5.82 -11.90
CA LYS A 26 -14.66 6.14 -12.40
C LYS A 26 -15.59 6.58 -11.27
N ASN A 27 -16.50 5.71 -10.84
CA ASN A 27 -17.50 5.92 -9.80
C ASN A 27 -17.21 5.12 -8.52
N GLU A 28 -16.05 4.46 -8.44
CA GLU A 28 -15.59 3.72 -7.25
C GLU A 28 -14.58 4.55 -6.44
N ILE A 29 -14.70 4.50 -5.11
CA ILE A 29 -13.73 5.06 -4.17
C ILE A 29 -13.18 3.92 -3.31
N PHE A 30 -11.86 3.78 -3.25
CA PHE A 30 -11.18 2.76 -2.44
C PHE A 30 -10.46 3.41 -1.27
N LEU A 31 -10.63 2.84 -0.07
CA LEU A 31 -9.76 3.11 1.07
C LEU A 31 -8.57 2.16 1.02
N LEU A 32 -7.37 2.72 0.83
CA LEU A 32 -6.13 1.95 0.81
C LEU A 32 -5.49 1.94 2.20
N GLN A 33 -4.93 0.79 2.57
CA GLN A 33 -4.17 0.65 3.81
C GLN A 33 -2.84 1.41 3.70
N MET A 34 -2.48 2.16 4.75
CA MET A 34 -1.13 2.73 4.86
C MET A 34 -0.08 1.62 4.99
N PRO A 35 1.03 1.67 4.23
CA PRO A 35 2.11 0.70 4.40
C PRO A 35 2.67 0.80 5.83
N ARG A 36 2.70 -0.33 6.53
CA ARG A 36 3.36 -0.49 7.84
C ARG A 36 4.60 -1.36 7.64
N PRO A 37 5.67 -1.20 8.45
CA PRO A 37 6.81 -2.10 8.37
C PRO A 37 6.36 -3.56 8.52
N VAL A 38 6.67 -4.39 7.52
CA VAL A 38 6.27 -5.81 7.48
C VAL A 38 7.32 -6.69 8.17
N ARG A 39 8.61 -6.44 7.90
CA ARG A 39 9.74 -7.14 8.49
C ARG A 39 10.96 -6.22 8.54
N SER A 40 11.87 -6.48 9.48
CA SER A 40 13.16 -5.80 9.56
C SER A 40 14.26 -6.82 9.86
N MET A 41 15.48 -6.55 9.40
CA MET A 41 16.66 -7.33 9.72
C MET A 41 17.83 -6.38 9.93
N HIS A 42 18.53 -6.56 11.04
CA HIS A 42 19.71 -5.77 11.37
C HIS A 42 20.97 -6.55 11.01
N ARG A 43 22.00 -5.82 10.55
CA ARG A 43 23.34 -6.33 10.34
C ARG A 43 24.34 -5.30 10.82
N GLN A 44 25.19 -5.71 11.76
CA GLN A 44 26.09 -4.81 12.47
C GLN A 44 27.10 -4.13 11.54
N ASP A 45 27.69 -4.89 10.61
CA ASP A 45 28.74 -4.40 9.71
C ASP A 45 28.19 -3.71 8.45
N GLY A 46 26.88 -3.51 8.36
CA GLY A 46 26.19 -3.01 7.17
C GLY A 46 25.95 -4.08 6.10
N TRP A 47 25.25 -3.71 5.03
CA TRP A 47 24.85 -4.61 3.95
C TRP A 47 25.73 -4.43 2.71
N THR A 48 26.25 -5.54 2.17
CA THR A 48 26.80 -5.61 0.80
C THR A 48 25.78 -6.21 -0.17
N VAL A 49 26.00 -6.04 -1.47
CA VAL A 49 25.14 -6.61 -2.53
C VAL A 49 25.03 -8.13 -2.39
N GLU A 50 26.15 -8.80 -2.15
CA GLU A 50 26.22 -10.25 -1.95
C GLU A 50 25.37 -10.66 -0.74
N SER A 51 25.54 -9.94 0.38
CA SER A 51 24.87 -10.24 1.63
C SER A 51 23.36 -9.97 1.60
N ILE A 52 22.91 -9.04 0.75
CA ILE A 52 21.49 -8.82 0.49
C ILE A 52 20.91 -10.01 -0.26
N ALA A 53 21.62 -10.49 -1.29
CA ALA A 53 21.18 -11.61 -2.10
C ALA A 53 21.18 -12.94 -1.35
N THR A 54 22.18 -13.19 -0.49
CA THR A 54 22.31 -14.47 0.22
C THR A 54 21.52 -14.52 1.52
N ASP A 55 21.34 -13.38 2.20
CA ASP A 55 20.80 -13.37 3.57
C ASP A 55 19.47 -12.60 3.64
N LEU A 56 19.40 -11.36 3.16
CA LEU A 56 18.23 -10.48 3.33
C LEU A 56 17.02 -10.94 2.52
N ILE A 57 17.19 -11.09 1.20
CA ILE A 57 16.07 -11.41 0.31
C ILE A 57 15.47 -12.78 0.63
N PRO A 58 16.25 -13.86 0.80
CA PRO A 58 15.69 -15.15 1.20
C PRO A 58 14.94 -15.09 2.53
N ALA A 59 15.44 -14.31 3.50
CA ALA A 59 14.74 -14.12 4.77
C ALA A 59 13.42 -13.35 4.63
N PHE A 60 13.24 -12.54 3.58
CA PHE A 60 12.05 -11.70 3.39
C PHE A 60 11.05 -12.31 2.39
N GLU A 61 11.46 -13.34 1.63
CA GLU A 61 10.71 -13.90 0.50
C GLU A 61 9.26 -14.28 0.86
N SER A 62 9.04 -14.95 1.99
CA SER A 62 7.70 -15.34 2.46
C SER A 62 6.81 -14.16 2.86
N SER A 63 7.36 -12.95 3.00
CA SER A 63 6.63 -11.73 3.35
C SER A 63 6.45 -10.79 2.16
N LEU A 64 7.00 -11.12 0.98
CA LEU A 64 6.81 -10.32 -0.22
C LEU A 64 5.38 -10.47 -0.74
N SER A 65 4.74 -9.35 -1.06
CA SER A 65 3.45 -9.39 -1.75
C SER A 65 3.62 -10.02 -3.14
N PRO A 66 2.76 -10.96 -3.54
CA PRO A 66 2.83 -11.57 -4.85
C PRO A 66 2.57 -10.54 -5.96
N LEU A 67 3.07 -10.82 -7.16
CA LEU A 67 2.74 -10.02 -8.34
C LEU A 67 1.32 -10.36 -8.77
N GLU A 68 0.39 -9.42 -8.54
CA GLU A 68 -1.03 -9.59 -8.83
C GLU A 68 -1.53 -8.49 -9.76
N VAL A 69 -2.41 -8.86 -10.68
CA VAL A 69 -3.15 -7.89 -11.49
C VAL A 69 -4.41 -7.41 -10.75
N SER A 70 -4.97 -6.28 -11.16
CA SER A 70 -6.19 -5.71 -10.56
C SER A 70 -7.31 -6.74 -10.36
N GLY A 71 -7.54 -7.63 -11.33
CA GLY A 71 -8.59 -8.66 -11.22
C GLY A 71 -8.31 -9.79 -10.23
N GLN A 72 -7.07 -9.91 -9.73
CA GLN A 72 -6.70 -10.84 -8.67
C GLN A 72 -6.81 -10.19 -7.28
N VAL A 73 -6.63 -8.87 -7.20
CA VAL A 73 -6.66 -8.10 -5.94
C VAL A 73 -8.08 -7.67 -5.56
N PHE A 74 -8.87 -7.21 -6.53
CA PHE A 74 -10.27 -6.85 -6.29
C PHE A 74 -11.15 -8.08 -6.49
N THR A 75 -11.95 -8.44 -5.48
CA THR A 75 -12.84 -9.60 -5.52
C THR A 75 -14.18 -9.30 -6.20
N TRP A 76 -14.27 -8.22 -6.96
CA TRP A 76 -15.49 -7.75 -7.61
C TRP A 76 -15.19 -7.13 -8.99
N ASP A 77 -16.19 -7.22 -9.87
CA ASP A 77 -16.16 -6.57 -11.17
C ASP A 77 -16.37 -5.06 -11.01
N SER A 78 -15.72 -4.28 -11.87
CA SER A 78 -15.87 -2.82 -11.87
C SER A 78 -17.30 -2.44 -12.26
N ILE A 79 -17.90 -1.52 -11.52
CA ILE A 79 -19.26 -1.01 -11.74
C ILE A 79 -19.21 0.38 -12.40
#